data_AF-A0A845PXD9-F1
#
_entry.id   AF-A0A845PXD9-F1
#
_cell.length_a   1.000
_cell.length_b   1.000
_cell.length_c   1.000
_cell.angle_alpha   90.00
_cell.angle_beta   90.00
_cell.angle_gamma   90.00
#
_symmetry.space_group_name_H-M   'P 1'
#
loop_
_entity.id
_entity.type
_entity.pdbx_description
1 polymer ?
#
loop_
_entity_poly.entity_id
_entity_poly.type
_entity_poly.pdbx_seq_one_letter_code
_entity_poly.pdbx_strand_id
1 'polypeptide(L)'
;MAIQITNNLELFSKDKIEQWILTHLSKGKRVFSTRYNLVKIIQLIVKRLKTGCQWRELSLKEYFDKEKTCWQSIYYYFNKWSKDGSFRKVWIGLLLLNKRKLDMSSLQLDG
;
A
#
# COMPACT_ATOMS: atom_id res chain seq x y z
N MET A 1 -7.07 -9.01 25.45
CA MET A 1 -6.99 -9.52 24.06
C MET A 1 -6.92 -8.35 23.08
N ALA A 2 -5.86 -7.54 23.16
CA ALA A 2 -5.65 -6.37 22.27
C ALA A 2 -4.16 -6.14 21.94
N ILE A 3 -3.28 -7.07 22.34
CA ILE A 3 -1.82 -6.89 22.25
C ILE A 3 -1.20 -7.72 21.09
N GLN A 4 -1.99 -8.54 20.38
CA GLN A 4 -1.48 -9.35 19.27
C GLN A 4 -1.48 -8.65 17.89
N ILE A 5 -2.00 -7.42 17.78
CA ILE A 5 -2.02 -6.72 16.48
C ILE A 5 -0.71 -5.97 16.19
N THR A 6 0.19 -5.85 17.18
CA THR A 6 1.42 -5.06 17.05
C THR A 6 2.54 -5.73 16.25
N ASN A 7 2.47 -7.05 15.98
CA ASN A 7 3.62 -7.80 15.44
C ASN A 7 3.64 -8.01 13.92
N ASN A 8 2.94 -7.20 13.12
CA ASN A 8 3.01 -7.34 11.64
C ASN A 8 3.02 -6.02 10.85
N LEU A 9 3.43 -4.93 11.50
CA LEU A 9 3.68 -3.63 10.86
C LEU A 9 5.13 -3.46 10.35
N GLU A 10 5.90 -4.54 10.25
CA GLU A 10 7.18 -4.55 9.54
C GLU A 10 7.05 -4.69 8.02
N LEU A 11 5.87 -4.51 7.42
CA LEU A 11 5.74 -5.01 6.05
C LEU A 11 6.52 -4.22 4.99
N PHE A 12 6.82 -2.95 5.17
CA PHE A 12 7.82 -2.24 4.37
C PHE A 12 8.31 -1.06 5.20
N SER A 13 9.62 -0.92 5.40
CA SER A 13 10.17 0.32 5.96
C SER A 13 9.67 1.49 5.11
N LYS A 14 9.47 2.66 5.72
CA LYS A 14 9.00 3.87 5.02
C LYS A 14 9.79 4.07 3.71
N ASP A 15 11.09 3.86 3.76
CA ASP A 15 12.01 3.99 2.64
C ASP A 15 11.72 2.98 1.52
N LYS A 16 11.40 1.72 1.85
CA LYS A 16 10.99 0.71 0.86
C LYS A 16 9.68 1.08 0.19
N ILE A 17 8.70 1.63 0.94
CA ILE A 17 7.43 2.08 0.35
C ILE A 17 7.67 3.24 -0.61
N GLU A 18 8.47 4.22 -0.19
CA GLU A 18 8.78 5.39 -1.02
C GLU A 18 9.50 5.00 -2.31
N GLN A 19 10.52 4.13 -2.21
CA GLN A 19 11.33 3.75 -3.35
C GLN A 19 10.61 2.76 -4.29
N TRP A 20 9.91 1.75 -3.76
CA TRP A 20 9.42 0.61 -4.55
C TRP A 20 7.96 0.76 -4.94
N ILE A 21 7.16 1.48 -4.14
CA ILE A 21 5.72 1.61 -4.36
C ILE A 21 5.42 3.01 -4.91
N LEU A 22 5.78 4.08 -4.19
CA LEU A 22 5.39 5.45 -4.58
C LEU A 22 5.95 5.88 -5.94
N THR A 23 7.08 5.33 -6.37
CA THR A 23 7.68 5.58 -7.70
C THR A 23 6.76 5.18 -8.86
N HIS A 24 5.93 4.16 -8.66
CA HIS A 24 5.03 3.64 -9.70
C HIS A 24 3.59 4.15 -9.59
N LEU A 25 3.26 4.89 -8.53
CA LEU A 25 1.93 5.44 -8.32
C LEU A 25 1.73 6.75 -9.05
N SER A 26 0.57 6.90 -9.70
CA SER A 26 0.21 8.18 -10.31
C SER A 26 0.02 9.26 -9.23
N LYS A 27 0.82 10.32 -9.32
CA LYS A 27 0.66 11.53 -8.49
C LYS A 27 -0.33 12.48 -9.18
N GLY A 28 -1.20 13.12 -8.41
CA GLY A 28 -2.14 14.10 -8.98
C GLY A 28 -1.40 15.35 -9.47
N LYS A 29 -1.95 16.04 -10.48
CA LYS A 29 -1.41 17.32 -11.02
C LYS A 29 -1.35 18.47 -9.99
N ARG A 30 -1.92 18.32 -8.79
CA ARG A 30 -1.95 19.38 -7.78
C ARG A 30 -0.64 19.43 -7.00
N VAL A 31 -0.01 20.62 -7.03
CA VAL A 31 1.14 21.10 -6.24
C VAL A 31 0.81 21.22 -4.72
N PHE A 32 -0.12 20.41 -4.21
CA PHE A 32 -0.45 20.33 -2.78
C PHE A 32 0.21 19.10 -2.16
N SER A 33 1.52 18.98 -2.38
CA SER A 33 2.39 17.89 -1.95
C SER A 33 2.55 17.75 -0.43
N THR A 34 1.79 18.49 0.39
CA THR A 34 2.09 18.66 1.81
C THR A 34 0.98 18.24 2.78
N ARG A 35 -0.21 17.83 2.33
CA ARG A 35 -1.32 17.49 3.26
C ARG A 35 -1.64 16.02 3.45
N TYR A 36 -1.12 15.13 2.59
CA TYR A 36 -1.40 13.71 2.72
C TYR A 36 -0.11 12.92 2.59
N ASN A 37 0.27 12.27 3.68
CA ASN A 37 1.37 11.33 3.65
C ASN A 37 0.94 10.08 2.85
N LEU A 38 1.35 10.02 1.57
CA LEU A 38 1.03 8.90 0.67
C LEU A 38 1.49 7.55 1.22
N VAL A 39 2.56 7.52 2.02
CA VAL A 39 3.01 6.31 2.71
C VAL A 39 1.92 5.81 3.65
N LYS A 40 1.32 6.69 4.46
CA LYS A 40 0.24 6.34 5.38
C LYS A 40 -1.01 5.85 4.64
N ILE A 41 -1.34 6.46 3.50
CA ILE A 41 -2.46 6.01 2.66
C ILE A 41 -2.20 4.59 2.15
N ILE A 42 -1.00 4.31 1.64
CA ILE A 42 -0.62 2.96 1.19
C ILE A 42 -0.62 1.97 2.35
N GLN A 43 -0.09 2.33 3.52
CA GLN A 43 -0.13 1.47 4.70
C GLN A 43 -1.56 1.08 5.08
N LEU A 44 -2.50 2.01 5.07
CA LEU A 44 -3.92 1.73 5.34
C LEU A 44 -4.57 0.85 4.27
N ILE A 45 -4.26 1.09 2.99
CA ILE A 45 -4.74 0.25 1.89
C ILE A 45 -4.21 -1.19 2.05
N VAL A 46 -2.93 -1.35 2.35
CA VAL A 46 -2.31 -2.67 2.57
C VAL A 46 -2.90 -3.35 3.80
N LYS A 47 -3.09 -2.62 4.92
CA LYS A 47 -3.78 -3.13 6.11
C LYS A 47 -5.16 -3.68 5.74
N ARG A 48 -5.96 -2.90 5.01
CA ARG A 48 -7.27 -3.32 4.50
C ARG A 48 -7.22 -4.55 3.61
N LEU A 49 -6.26 -4.62 2.68
CA LEU A 49 -6.13 -5.76 1.77
C LEU A 49 -5.74 -7.05 2.51
N LYS A 50 -4.96 -6.92 3.59
CA LYS A 50 -4.58 -8.05 4.45
C LYS A 50 -5.70 -8.53 5.37
N THR A 51 -6.40 -7.60 6.01
CA THR A 51 -7.40 -7.93 7.03
C THR A 51 -8.80 -8.13 6.45
N GLY A 52 -9.07 -7.60 5.25
CA GLY A 52 -10.40 -7.60 4.66
C GLY A 52 -11.39 -6.65 5.34
N CYS A 53 -10.94 -5.78 6.25
CA CYS A 53 -11.85 -4.89 6.99
C CYS A 53 -12.58 -3.90 6.08
N GLN A 54 -13.72 -3.37 6.57
CA GLN A 54 -14.47 -2.38 5.82
C GLN A 54 -13.73 -1.05 5.76
N TRP A 55 -13.92 -0.29 4.68
CA TRP A 55 -13.29 1.04 4.52
C TRP A 55 -13.63 2.00 5.67
N ARG A 56 -14.84 1.90 6.23
CA ARG A 56 -15.33 2.74 7.33
C ARG A 56 -14.67 2.39 8.67
N GLU A 57 -14.12 1.18 8.80
CA GLU A 57 -13.49 0.66 10.01
C GLU A 57 -11.96 0.85 10.01
N LEU A 58 -11.43 1.59 9.02
CA LEU A 58 -10.03 1.93 9.00
C LEU A 58 -9.65 2.74 10.24
N SER A 59 -8.55 2.35 10.90
CA SER A 59 -7.97 3.08 12.03
C SER A 59 -7.33 4.42 11.62
N LEU A 60 -8.10 5.35 11.05
CA LEU A 60 -7.57 6.61 10.51
C LEU A 60 -6.87 7.46 11.58
N LYS A 61 -7.36 7.43 12.83
CA LYS A 61 -6.80 8.19 13.95
C LYS A 61 -5.38 7.75 14.33
N GLU A 62 -5.06 6.46 14.19
CA GLU A 62 -3.70 5.93 14.46
C GLU A 62 -2.68 6.49 13.46
N TYR A 63 -3.10 6.81 12.25
CA TYR A 63 -2.21 7.26 11.17
C TYR A 63 -2.26 8.78 10.99
N PHE A 64 -3.42 9.41 11.14
CA PHE A 64 -3.66 10.82 10.87
C PHE A 64 -4.22 11.53 12.11
N ASP A 65 -3.34 11.73 13.10
CA ASP A 65 -3.72 12.31 14.39
C ASP A 65 -4.09 13.82 14.28
N LYS A 66 -3.31 14.60 13.53
CA LYS A 66 -3.50 16.06 13.36
C LYS A 66 -4.18 16.46 12.04
N GLU A 67 -4.27 15.54 11.08
CA GLU A 67 -4.78 15.81 9.73
C GLU A 67 -6.22 15.30 9.61
N LYS A 68 -7.15 16.16 9.16
CA LYS A 68 -8.52 15.72 8.83
C LYS A 68 -8.48 14.81 7.59
N THR A 69 -8.44 13.50 7.82
CA THR A 69 -8.52 12.47 6.80
C THR A 69 -9.76 11.62 7.01
N CYS A 70 -10.48 11.31 5.92
CA CYS A 70 -11.64 10.42 5.94
C CYS A 70 -11.40 9.19 5.08
N TRP A 71 -12.17 8.12 5.34
CA TRP A 71 -12.02 6.86 4.61
C TRP A 71 -12.33 7.00 3.13
N GLN A 72 -13.19 7.95 2.75
CA GLN A 72 -13.50 8.28 1.36
C GLN A 72 -12.25 8.74 0.60
N SER A 73 -11.36 9.50 1.25
CA SER A 73 -10.09 9.91 0.65
C SER A 73 -9.18 8.70 0.40
N ILE A 74 -9.10 7.76 1.36
CA ILE A 74 -8.32 6.52 1.19
C ILE A 74 -8.87 5.68 0.04
N TYR A 75 -10.20 5.51 0.01
CA TYR A 75 -10.88 4.79 -1.06
C TYR A 75 -10.69 5.47 -2.42
N TYR A 76 -10.71 6.80 -2.47
CA TYR A 76 -10.43 7.55 -3.71
C TYR A 76 -9.05 7.22 -4.29
N TYR A 77 -8.00 7.21 -3.46
CA TYR A 77 -6.66 6.84 -3.92
C TYR A 77 -6.59 5.38 -4.35
N PHE A 78 -7.19 4.47 -3.58
CA PHE A 78 -7.29 3.06 -3.98
C PHE A 78 -7.97 2.89 -5.34
N ASN A 79 -9.12 3.53 -5.55
CA ASN A 79 -9.87 3.44 -6.78
C ASN A 79 -9.11 4.06 -7.96
N LYS A 80 -8.49 5.22 -7.75
CA LYS A 80 -7.64 5.88 -8.75
C LYS A 80 -6.53 4.94 -9.22
N TRP A 81 -5.74 4.41 -8.28
CA TRP A 81 -4.59 3.55 -8.58
C TRP A 81 -4.96 2.17 -9.11
N SER A 82 -6.17 1.72 -8.83
CA SER A 82 -6.74 0.51 -9.45
C SER A 82 -7.08 0.77 -10.91
N LYS A 83 -7.76 1.89 -11.21
CA LYS A 83 -8.23 2.23 -12.56
C LYS A 83 -7.12 2.62 -13.52
N ASP A 84 -6.10 3.34 -13.04
CA ASP A 84 -4.99 3.80 -13.90
C ASP A 84 -3.86 2.76 -14.04
N GLY A 85 -4.02 1.59 -13.44
CA GLY A 85 -3.04 0.50 -13.48
C GLY A 85 -1.80 0.73 -12.61
N SER A 86 -1.77 1.75 -11.74
CA SER A 86 -0.65 2.01 -10.82
C SER A 86 -0.33 0.78 -9.96
N PHE A 87 -1.35 0.10 -9.41
CA PHE A 87 -1.11 -1.12 -8.64
C PHE A 87 -0.50 -2.24 -9.48
N ARG A 88 -0.88 -2.38 -10.75
CA ARG A 88 -0.27 -3.34 -11.67
C ARG A 88 1.20 -3.03 -11.91
N LYS A 89 1.55 -1.74 -12.07
CA LYS A 89 2.95 -1.31 -12.24
C LYS A 89 3.77 -1.58 -10.98
N VAL A 90 3.23 -1.28 -9.80
CA VAL A 90 3.86 -1.65 -8.52
C VAL A 90 4.11 -3.15 -8.46
N TRP A 91 3.10 -3.98 -8.76
CA TRP A 91 3.23 -5.43 -8.74
C TRP A 91 4.34 -5.94 -9.68
N ILE A 92 4.37 -5.45 -10.92
CA ILE A 92 5.42 -5.80 -11.89
C ILE A 92 6.81 -5.36 -11.39
N GLY A 93 6.94 -4.15 -10.85
CA GLY A 93 8.19 -3.67 -10.27
C GLY A 93 8.68 -4.55 -9.12
N LEU A 94 7.78 -4.91 -8.20
CA LEU A 94 8.08 -5.83 -7.09
C LEU A 94 8.49 -7.22 -7.60
N LEU A 95 7.82 -7.75 -8.61
CA LEU A 95 8.15 -9.03 -9.23
C LEU A 95 9.54 -9.00 -9.89
N LEU A 96 9.87 -7.93 -10.63
CA LEU A 96 11.17 -7.80 -11.29
C LEU A 96 12.31 -7.70 -10.28
N LEU A 97 12.12 -6.97 -9.19
CA LEU A 97 13.12 -6.82 -8.12
C LEU A 97 13.37 -8.14 -7.36
N ASN A 98 12.34 -8.98 -7.22
CA ASN A 98 12.44 -10.28 -6.56
C ASN A 98 12.60 -11.46 -7.52
N LYS A 99 12.70 -11.22 -8.83
CA LYS A 99 12.86 -12.27 -9.85
C LYS A 99 14.12 -13.12 -9.65
N ARG A 100 15.15 -12.57 -9.01
CA ARG A 100 16.37 -13.32 -8.61
C ARG A 100 16.19 -14.17 -7.33
N LYS A 101 15.16 -13.89 -6.52
CA LYS A 101 14.80 -14.65 -5.31
C LYS A 101 13.70 -15.68 -5.58
N LEU A 102 12.90 -15.46 -6.62
CA LEU A 102 12.03 -16.44 -7.24
C LEU A 102 12.87 -17.27 -8.21
N ASP A 103 13.75 -18.13 -7.69
CA ASP A 103 14.40 -19.13 -8.52
C ASP A 103 13.30 -20.08 -9.04
N MET A 104 12.88 -19.88 -10.28
CA MET A 104 11.83 -20.66 -10.94
C MET A 104 12.36 -22.02 -11.44
N SER A 105 13.61 -22.37 -11.10
CA SER A 105 14.25 -23.63 -11.50
C SER A 105 13.58 -24.88 -10.92
N SER A 106 12.68 -24.74 -9.94
CA SER A 106 12.01 -25.85 -9.24
C SER A 106 10.47 -25.86 -9.35
N LEU A 107 9.88 -25.10 -10.27
CA LEU A 107 8.45 -25.24 -10.59
C LEU A 107 8.22 -26.49 -11.43
N GLN A 108 8.27 -27.66 -10.77
CA GLN A 108 7.58 -28.85 -11.26
C GLN A 108 6.08 -28.59 -11.14
N LEU A 109 5.50 -28.11 -12.23
CA LEU A 109 4.07 -28.18 -12.48
C LEU A 109 3.80 -29.62 -12.89
N ASP A 110 3.60 -30.51 -11.91
CA ASP A 110 3.01 -31.81 -12.21
C ASP A 110 1.56 -31.57 -12.65
N GLY A 111 1.24 -32.12 -13.83
CA GLY A 111 0.01 -31.88 -14.57
C GLY A 111 -1.21 -32.60 -14.02
#